data_AF-A0A7K8XJ45-F1
#
_entry.id   AF-A0A7K8XJ45-F1
#
_cell.length_a   1.000
_cell.length_b   1.000
_cell.length_c   1.000
_cell.angle_alpha   90.00
_cell.angle_beta   90.00
_cell.angle_gamma   90.00
#
_symmetry.space_group_name_H-M   'P 1'
#
loop_
_entity.id
_entity.type
_entity.pdbx_description
1 polymer ?
#
loop_
_entity_poly.entity_id
_entity_poly.type
_entity_poly.pdbx_seq_one_letter_code
_entity_poly.pdbx_strand_id
1 'polypeptide(L)'
;QIPPNLPCSVTLQPGPEDTGKACGVDYEVKAFCAESLDEKIHKRWARRAWAPWRAQEATGRLGQVEGTSWGRWHWREAGGMGWSALWCPWQIYYHGEPISVNVHVTNNTNKTVKKVKISVRQYADICLFNTAQYKCPVAVEDADDQVAPSSTFCKVYTLTPFLANNREKRGLALDGKLKHEDTNLASSTLLRDGANKEVLGIIVSYKVKVKLVVSRGG
;
A
#
# COMPACT_ATOMS: atom_id res chain seq x y z
N GLN A 1 -29.49 1.39 1.72
CA GLN A 1 -28.48 2.34 1.20
C GLN A 1 -27.25 2.28 2.11
N ILE A 2 -26.04 2.27 1.55
CA ILE A 2 -24.81 2.05 2.34
C ILE A 2 -24.10 3.39 2.59
N PRO A 3 -23.69 3.72 3.83
CA PRO A 3 -22.98 4.95 4.15
C PRO A 3 -21.67 5.10 3.35
N PRO A 4 -21.34 6.33 2.89
CA PRO A 4 -20.18 6.56 2.01
C PRO A 4 -18.82 6.45 2.72
N ASN A 5 -18.79 6.55 4.05
CA ASN A 5 -17.55 6.60 4.86
C ASN A 5 -17.17 5.24 5.48
N LEU A 6 -17.79 4.17 5.00
CA LEU A 6 -17.48 2.82 5.45
C LEU A 6 -16.14 2.36 4.86
N PRO A 7 -15.26 1.71 5.66
CA PRO A 7 -13.98 1.20 5.20
C PRO A 7 -14.16 0.15 4.09
N CYS A 8 -13.19 0.04 3.18
CA CYS A 8 -13.19 -1.01 2.17
C CYS A 8 -13.01 -2.39 2.82
N SER A 9 -13.43 -3.45 2.13
CA SER A 9 -13.16 -4.81 2.59
C SER A 9 -11.69 -5.15 2.39
N VAL A 10 -10.95 -5.26 3.50
CA VAL A 10 -9.50 -5.50 3.52
C VAL A 10 -9.21 -6.58 4.54
N THR A 11 -8.37 -7.53 4.18
CA THR A 11 -7.93 -8.61 5.07
C THR A 11 -6.41 -8.59 5.18
N LEU A 12 -5.89 -8.64 6.40
CA LEU A 12 -4.47 -8.85 6.65
C LEU A 12 -4.14 -10.33 6.50
N GLN A 13 -3.10 -10.59 5.73
CA GLN A 13 -2.62 -11.92 5.49
C GLN A 13 -2.07 -12.53 6.80
N PRO A 14 -2.63 -13.67 7.25
CA PRO A 14 -2.15 -14.36 8.43
C PRO A 14 -0.74 -14.93 8.20
N GLY A 15 0.01 -15.10 9.29
CA GLY A 15 1.27 -15.85 9.24
C GLY A 15 1.01 -17.35 9.05
N PRO A 16 2.02 -18.12 8.63
CA PRO A 16 1.90 -19.57 8.45
C PRO A 16 1.51 -20.31 9.74
N GLU A 17 1.82 -19.75 10.90
CA GLU A 17 1.49 -20.33 12.22
C GLU A 17 0.15 -19.80 12.80
N ASP A 18 -0.45 -18.79 12.16
CA ASP A 18 -1.72 -18.22 12.60
C ASP A 18 -2.88 -19.09 12.09
N THR A 19 -3.41 -19.99 12.93
CA THR A 19 -4.55 -20.88 12.61
C THR A 19 -5.92 -20.24 12.84
N GLY A 20 -5.94 -18.99 13.32
CA GLY A 20 -7.14 -18.23 13.62
C GLY A 20 -7.81 -17.57 12.42
N LYS A 21 -8.96 -16.94 12.65
CA LYS A 21 -9.62 -16.12 11.62
C LYS A 21 -8.73 -14.92 11.29
N ALA A 22 -8.55 -14.65 9.99
CA ALA A 22 -7.75 -13.51 9.54
C ALA A 22 -8.31 -12.18 10.09
N CYS A 23 -7.41 -11.26 10.44
CA CYS A 23 -7.79 -9.92 10.87
C CYS A 23 -8.21 -9.10 9.63
N GLY A 24 -9.43 -8.57 9.62
CA GLY A 24 -9.93 -7.85 8.46
C GLY A 24 -11.28 -7.21 8.68
N VAL A 25 -11.66 -6.39 7.72
CA VAL A 25 -12.99 -5.78 7.60
C VAL A 25 -13.78 -6.57 6.56
N ASP A 26 -14.79 -7.29 7.04
CA ASP A 26 -15.70 -8.07 6.21
C ASP A 26 -17.13 -7.53 6.34
N TYR A 27 -17.88 -7.55 5.24
CA TYR A 27 -19.30 -7.20 5.24
C TYR A 27 -20.13 -8.46 5.07
N GLU A 28 -21.07 -8.66 5.99
CA GLU A 28 -21.94 -9.84 6.02
C GLU A 28 -23.40 -9.39 5.88
N VAL A 29 -24.07 -9.87 4.84
CA VAL A 29 -25.51 -9.68 4.68
C VAL A 29 -26.22 -10.90 5.25
N LYS A 30 -27.04 -10.66 6.29
CA LYS A 30 -27.87 -11.68 6.93
C LYS A 30 -29.33 -11.45 6.55
N ALA A 31 -29.93 -12.47 5.96
CA ALA A 31 -31.37 -12.54 5.77
C ALA A 31 -31.93 -13.62 6.69
N PHE A 32 -32.97 -13.27 7.44
CA PHE A 32 -33.68 -14.18 8.34
C PHE A 32 -35.17 -13.87 8.31
N CYS A 33 -35.98 -14.89 8.55
CA CYS A 33 -37.41 -14.73 8.82
C CYS A 33 -37.61 -14.80 10.33
N ALA A 34 -38.29 -13.80 10.89
CA ALA A 34 -38.67 -13.72 12.29
C ALA A 34 -40.06 -13.05 12.37
N GLU A 35 -40.86 -13.44 13.35
CA GLU A 35 -42.17 -12.84 13.57
C GLU A 35 -42.08 -11.51 14.32
N SER A 36 -40.98 -11.30 15.07
CA SER A 36 -40.67 -10.06 15.79
C SER A 36 -39.18 -9.72 15.76
N LEU A 37 -38.84 -8.45 15.99
CA LEU A 37 -37.45 -7.97 15.96
C LEU A 37 -36.60 -8.48 17.14
N ASP A 38 -37.23 -8.85 18.25
CA ASP A 38 -36.57 -9.34 19.46
C ASP A 38 -36.37 -10.86 19.47
N GLU A 39 -36.86 -11.55 18.43
CA GLU A 39 -36.78 -13.00 18.35
C GLU A 39 -35.34 -13.47 18.11
N LYS A 40 -34.92 -14.47 18.88
CA LYS A 40 -33.58 -15.05 18.74
C LYS A 40 -33.47 -15.80 17.42
N ILE A 41 -32.79 -15.17 16.45
CA ILE A 41 -32.57 -15.72 15.11
C ILE A 41 -31.85 -17.07 15.20
N HIS A 42 -32.55 -18.14 14.84
CA HIS A 42 -31.95 -19.46 14.78
C HIS A 42 -31.13 -19.65 13.50
N LYS A 43 -29.92 -20.19 13.63
CA LYS A 43 -28.95 -20.42 12.54
C LYS A 43 -29.50 -21.24 11.35
N ARG A 44 -30.53 -22.07 11.55
CA ARG A 44 -31.15 -22.91 10.51
C ARG A 44 -32.01 -22.10 9.52
N TRP A 45 -32.56 -20.96 9.94
CA TRP A 45 -33.45 -20.11 9.13
C TRP A 45 -32.77 -18.80 8.68
N ALA A 46 -31.47 -18.66 8.98
CA ALA A 46 -30.67 -17.52 8.58
C ALA A 46 -29.75 -17.89 7.40
N ARG A 47 -29.91 -17.21 6.26
CA ARG A 47 -28.96 -17.28 5.15
C ARG A 47 -27.90 -16.21 5.36
N ARG A 48 -26.64 -16.62 5.23
CA ARG A 48 -25.46 -15.74 5.29
C ARG A 48 -24.81 -15.67 3.93
N ALA A 49 -24.76 -14.46 3.38
CA ALA A 49 -23.98 -14.18 2.18
C ALA A 49 -22.77 -13.31 2.57
N TRP A 50 -21.59 -13.74 2.14
CA TRP A 50 -20.39 -12.93 2.19
C TRP A 50 -20.37 -12.10 0.91
N ALA A 51 -20.38 -10.79 1.04
CA ALA A 51 -20.35 -9.89 -0.10
C ALA A 51 -19.07 -9.06 -0.01
N PRO A 52 -18.22 -9.01 -1.06
CA PRO A 52 -17.16 -8.04 -1.11
C PRO A 52 -17.82 -6.66 -1.17
N TRP A 53 -17.54 -5.82 -0.19
CA TRP A 53 -17.99 -4.44 -0.22
C TRP A 53 -16.93 -3.59 -0.91
N ARG A 54 -17.33 -3.08 -2.08
CA ARG A 54 -16.71 -2.02 -2.87
C ARG A 54 -15.21 -2.20 -3.12
N ALA A 55 -14.86 -2.74 -4.28
CA ALA A 55 -13.57 -2.44 -4.90
C ALA A 55 -13.49 -0.92 -5.08
N GLN A 56 -12.46 -0.28 -4.52
CA GLN A 56 -12.27 1.16 -4.68
C GLN A 56 -11.82 1.40 -6.11
N GLU A 57 -12.79 1.62 -6.99
CA GLU A 57 -12.53 2.01 -8.36
C GLU A 57 -11.91 3.41 -8.34
N ALA A 58 -10.75 3.55 -8.97
CA ALA A 58 -10.07 4.81 -9.02
C ALA A 58 -10.90 5.78 -9.87
N THR A 59 -11.67 6.65 -9.22
CA THR A 59 -12.38 7.73 -9.92
C THR A 59 -11.37 8.83 -10.26
N GLY A 60 -10.48 8.54 -11.20
CA GLY A 60 -9.67 9.54 -11.86
C GLY A 60 -10.50 10.12 -13.00
N ARG A 61 -11.18 11.26 -12.78
CA ARG A 61 -11.24 12.21 -13.90
C ARG A 61 -9.78 12.43 -14.29
N LEU A 62 -9.46 12.26 -15.57
CA LEU A 62 -8.27 12.84 -16.21
C LEU A 62 -8.37 14.38 -16.19
N GLY A 63 -8.76 14.95 -15.05
CA GLY A 63 -8.62 16.37 -14.79
C GLY A 63 -7.13 16.57 -14.63
N GLN A 64 -6.57 17.37 -15.54
CA GLN A 64 -5.28 18.00 -15.35
C GLN A 64 -5.01 18.18 -13.86
N VAL A 65 -3.97 17.52 -13.37
CA VAL A 65 -3.35 17.91 -12.10
C VAL A 65 -2.61 19.22 -12.40
N GLU A 66 -3.36 20.29 -12.68
CA GLU A 66 -2.92 21.66 -12.53
C GLU A 66 -2.89 21.91 -11.02
N GLY A 67 -1.71 21.63 -10.46
CA GLY A 67 -1.54 21.55 -9.02
C GLY A 67 -0.22 20.91 -8.71
N THR A 68 0.83 21.44 -9.32
CA THR A 68 2.24 21.15 -9.04
C THR A 68 2.55 21.54 -7.60
N SER A 69 2.11 20.71 -6.66
CA SER A 69 2.56 20.73 -5.27
C SER A 69 3.76 19.79 -5.18
N TRP A 70 4.93 20.40 -5.36
CA TRP A 70 6.23 19.74 -5.42
C TRP A 70 6.66 19.28 -4.03
N GLY A 71 6.49 17.98 -3.73
CA GLY A 71 7.04 17.37 -2.53
C GLY A 71 8.56 17.19 -2.63
N ARG A 72 9.33 18.25 -2.31
CA ARG A 72 10.79 18.16 -2.16
C ARG A 72 11.14 17.47 -0.84
N TRP A 73 11.47 16.19 -0.88
CA TRP A 73 11.89 15.45 0.32
C TRP A 73 13.40 15.59 0.53
N HIS A 74 13.78 16.34 1.57
CA HIS A 74 15.16 16.46 2.03
C HIS A 74 15.45 15.38 3.09
N TRP A 75 16.47 14.55 2.87
CA TRP A 75 17.05 13.74 3.94
C TRP A 75 18.32 14.42 4.46
N ARG A 76 18.45 14.48 5.80
CA ARG A 76 19.61 15.01 6.52
C ARG A 76 20.09 13.89 7.44
N GLU A 77 21.25 13.31 7.15
CA GLU A 77 22.02 12.53 8.13
C GLU A 77 23.26 13.35 8.51
N ALA A 78 23.71 13.22 9.75
CA ALA A 78 24.71 14.08 10.40
C ALA A 78 25.96 14.27 9.51
N GLY A 79 26.22 15.52 9.10
CA GLY A 79 27.38 15.86 8.26
C GLY A 79 27.10 16.79 7.06
N GLY A 80 25.83 17.14 6.80
CA GLY A 80 25.50 18.30 5.97
C GLY A 80 25.91 18.21 4.49
N MET A 81 25.36 17.27 3.72
CA MET A 81 25.43 17.31 2.25
C MET A 81 24.15 16.73 1.64
N GLY A 82 23.51 17.50 0.77
CA GLY A 82 22.18 17.21 0.20
C GLY A 82 22.23 16.34 -1.04
N TRP A 83 21.38 15.31 -1.07
CA TRP A 83 21.15 14.43 -2.22
C TRP A 83 19.75 14.70 -2.78
N SER A 84 19.58 14.63 -4.10
CA SER A 84 18.28 14.83 -4.77
C SER A 84 17.99 13.72 -5.76
N ALA A 85 16.95 12.92 -5.50
CA ALA A 85 15.82 12.75 -6.41
C ALA A 85 14.71 11.84 -5.86
N LEU A 86 13.47 12.17 -6.24
CA LEU A 86 12.51 11.22 -6.82
C LEU A 86 11.47 12.06 -7.59
N TRP A 87 11.23 11.71 -8.85
CA TRP A 87 10.08 12.23 -9.60
C TRP A 87 9.07 11.09 -9.74
N CYS A 88 7.93 11.21 -9.06
CA CYS A 88 6.74 10.41 -9.34
C CYS A 88 5.56 11.37 -9.32
N PRO A 89 4.88 11.60 -10.46
CA PRO A 89 3.58 12.26 -10.45
C PRO A 89 2.63 11.48 -9.54
N TRP A 90 1.62 12.15 -8.97
CA TRP A 90 0.46 11.45 -8.43
C TRP A 90 -0.19 10.68 -9.58
N GLN A 91 0.14 9.40 -9.68
CA GLN A 91 -0.38 8.51 -10.70
C GLN A 91 -1.12 7.39 -9.99
N ILE A 92 -2.39 7.26 -10.36
CA ILE A 92 -3.17 6.07 -10.09
C ILE A 92 -2.55 4.96 -10.93
N TYR A 93 -2.22 3.84 -10.30
CA TYR A 93 -1.75 2.63 -10.98
C TYR A 93 -2.77 1.53 -10.77
N TYR A 94 -3.05 0.76 -11.81
CA TYR A 94 -3.88 -0.44 -11.70
C TYR A 94 -3.04 -1.64 -11.27
N HIS A 95 -3.70 -2.64 -10.69
CA HIS A 95 -3.05 -3.88 -10.30
C HIS A 95 -2.46 -4.58 -11.53
N GLY A 96 -1.20 -5.00 -11.42
CA GLY A 96 -0.46 -5.63 -12.53
C GLY A 96 0.20 -4.66 -13.50
N GLU A 97 -0.04 -3.35 -13.39
CA GLU A 97 0.66 -2.37 -14.21
C GLU A 97 2.09 -2.10 -13.70
N PRO A 98 3.07 -1.97 -14.60
CA PRO A 98 4.44 -1.62 -14.24
C PRO A 98 4.54 -0.16 -13.78
N ILE A 99 5.20 0.05 -12.64
CA ILE A 99 5.50 1.36 -12.08
C ILE A 99 6.87 1.81 -12.55
N SER A 100 6.93 2.89 -13.32
CA SER A 100 8.18 3.50 -13.78
C SER A 100 8.68 4.56 -12.80
N VAL A 101 9.87 4.36 -12.24
CA VAL A 101 10.50 5.23 -11.25
C VAL A 101 11.74 5.87 -11.85
N ASN A 102 11.67 7.18 -12.09
CA ASN A 102 12.80 7.97 -12.56
C ASN A 102 13.72 8.32 -11.39
N VAL A 103 14.91 7.73 -11.36
CA VAL A 103 15.93 7.98 -10.35
C VAL A 103 17.03 8.83 -10.96
N HIS A 104 17.17 10.04 -10.44
CA HIS A 104 18.27 10.95 -10.75
C HIS A 104 19.19 11.04 -9.52
N VAL A 105 20.50 10.98 -9.70
CA VAL A 105 21.44 11.08 -8.58
C VAL A 105 22.52 12.06 -9.00
N THR A 106 22.65 13.15 -8.27
CA THR A 106 23.78 14.07 -8.40
C THR A 106 24.71 13.80 -7.22
N ASN A 107 25.81 13.10 -7.46
CA ASN A 107 26.79 12.77 -6.45
C ASN A 107 27.88 13.84 -6.42
N ASN A 108 27.77 14.82 -5.52
CA ASN A 108 28.80 15.84 -5.29
C ASN A 108 29.82 15.43 -4.21
N THR A 109 29.84 14.15 -3.82
CA THR A 109 30.73 13.65 -2.77
C THR A 109 31.95 12.96 -3.36
N ASN A 110 32.96 12.71 -2.53
CA ASN A 110 34.12 11.90 -2.87
C ASN A 110 33.88 10.38 -2.75
N LYS A 111 32.67 9.95 -2.38
CA LYS A 111 32.32 8.54 -2.16
C LYS A 111 31.53 7.98 -3.33
N THR A 112 31.74 6.71 -3.62
CA THR A 112 31.03 6.01 -4.69
C THR A 112 29.75 5.38 -4.15
N VAL A 113 28.63 5.60 -4.86
CA VAL A 113 27.42 4.81 -4.66
C VAL A 113 27.66 3.44 -5.26
N LYS A 114 27.55 2.38 -4.46
CA LYS A 114 27.79 0.99 -4.87
C LYS A 114 26.57 0.32 -5.47
N LYS A 115 25.37 0.64 -4.94
CA LYS A 115 24.11 0.02 -5.34
C LYS A 115 22.94 0.99 -5.20
N VAL A 116 21.93 0.82 -6.03
CA VAL A 116 20.64 1.53 -5.96
C VAL A 116 19.56 0.50 -5.71
N LYS A 117 18.85 0.63 -4.58
CA LYS A 117 17.74 -0.25 -4.20
C LYS A 117 16.43 0.51 -4.27
N ILE A 118 15.51 0.06 -5.11
CA ILE A 118 14.15 0.60 -5.22
C ILE A 118 13.20 -0.40 -4.57
N SER A 119 12.24 0.09 -3.78
CA SER A 119 11.24 -0.77 -3.14
C SER A 119 9.87 -0.10 -3.14
N VAL A 120 8.86 -0.81 -3.61
CA VAL A 120 7.45 -0.44 -3.38
C VAL A 120 7.03 -1.07 -2.06
N ARG A 121 6.50 -0.27 -1.15
CA ARG A 121 6.09 -0.71 0.20
C ARG A 121 4.62 -0.41 0.43
N GLN A 122 3.91 -1.42 0.90
CA GLN A 122 2.57 -1.28 1.42
C GLN A 122 2.63 -0.96 2.92
N TYR A 123 1.83 0.00 3.33
CA TYR A 123 1.58 0.40 4.71
C TYR A 123 0.12 0.11 5.00
N ALA A 124 -0.13 -0.68 6.03
CA ALA A 124 -1.48 -0.97 6.52
C ALA A 124 -1.57 -0.47 7.96
N ASP A 125 -2.28 0.63 8.13
CA ASP A 125 -2.55 1.25 9.42
C ASP A 125 -3.89 0.76 9.93
N ILE A 126 -3.86 -0.01 11.02
CA ILE A 126 -5.07 -0.46 11.72
C ILE A 126 -5.51 0.67 12.65
N CYS A 127 -6.63 1.28 12.32
CA CYS A 127 -7.28 2.30 13.12
C CYS A 127 -8.48 1.67 13.83
N LEU A 128 -8.23 0.88 14.88
CA LEU A 128 -9.28 0.32 15.76
C LEU A 128 -9.07 0.84 17.19
N PHE A 129 -9.49 0.08 18.21
CA PHE A 129 -9.22 0.39 19.62
C PHE A 129 -7.73 0.44 19.97
N ASN A 130 -6.91 -0.34 19.25
CA ASN A 130 -5.45 -0.28 19.31
C ASN A 130 -4.92 0.06 17.92
N THR A 131 -3.95 0.96 17.85
CA THR A 131 -3.32 1.36 16.59
C THR A 131 -2.08 0.51 16.34
N ALA A 132 -2.05 -0.16 15.19
CA ALA A 132 -0.91 -0.95 14.76
C ALA A 132 -0.61 -0.63 13.29
N GLN A 133 0.68 -0.55 12.95
CA GLN A 133 1.13 -0.30 11.59
C GLN A 133 1.91 -1.51 11.08
N TYR A 134 1.47 -2.07 9.96
CA TYR A 134 2.22 -3.07 9.21
C TYR A 134 2.88 -2.45 7.99
N LYS A 135 4.11 -2.89 7.72
CA LYS A 135 4.92 -2.36 6.63
C LYS A 135 5.57 -3.50 5.86
N CYS A 136 5.07 -3.75 4.67
CA CYS A 136 5.51 -4.86 3.83
C CYS A 136 6.07 -4.36 2.50
N PRO A 137 7.32 -4.71 2.13
CA PRO A 137 7.81 -4.47 0.78
C PRO A 137 7.09 -5.42 -0.19
N VAL A 138 6.42 -4.88 -1.22
CA VAL A 138 5.63 -5.65 -2.21
C VAL A 138 6.35 -5.84 -3.54
N ALA A 139 7.31 -4.97 -3.86
CA ALA A 139 8.24 -5.15 -4.96
C ALA A 139 9.58 -4.55 -4.56
N VAL A 140 10.68 -5.18 -4.94
CA VAL A 140 12.04 -4.71 -4.66
C VAL A 140 12.88 -4.95 -5.91
N GLU A 141 13.58 -3.91 -6.33
CA GLU A 141 14.56 -3.96 -7.40
C GLU A 141 15.90 -3.55 -6.80
N ASP A 142 16.88 -4.45 -6.85
CA ASP A 142 18.24 -4.23 -6.39
C ASP A 142 19.15 -4.10 -7.61
N ALA A 143 19.58 -2.88 -7.93
CA ALA A 143 20.44 -2.61 -9.06
C ALA A 143 21.88 -2.33 -8.61
N ASP A 144 22.84 -2.99 -9.25
CA ASP A 144 24.28 -2.78 -9.04
C ASP A 144 24.82 -1.56 -9.82
N ASP A 145 23.94 -0.60 -10.12
CA ASP A 145 24.32 0.67 -10.75
C ASP A 145 25.20 1.50 -9.79
N GLN A 146 26.41 1.82 -10.26
CA GLN A 146 27.36 2.61 -9.51
C GLN A 146 27.33 4.07 -9.95
N VAL A 147 27.47 4.98 -8.98
CA VAL A 147 27.59 6.42 -9.25
C VAL A 147 28.93 6.90 -8.71
N ALA A 148 29.80 7.30 -9.64
CA ALA A 148 31.15 7.77 -9.34
C ALA A 148 31.10 9.08 -8.53
N PRO A 149 32.19 9.42 -7.81
CA PRO A 149 32.36 10.73 -7.20
C PRO A 149 32.18 11.87 -8.20
N SER A 150 31.61 13.00 -7.76
CA SER A 150 31.43 14.21 -8.58
C SER A 150 30.73 13.98 -9.92
N SER A 151 29.78 13.05 -9.99
CA SER A 151 29.08 12.67 -11.23
C SER A 151 27.55 12.67 -11.08
N THR A 152 26.85 12.72 -12.22
CA THR A 152 25.41 12.57 -12.30
C THR A 152 25.02 11.22 -12.90
N PHE A 153 23.91 10.67 -12.44
CA PHE A 153 23.32 9.42 -12.92
C PHE A 153 21.82 9.61 -13.10
N CYS A 154 21.27 9.09 -14.20
CA CYS A 154 19.84 9.12 -14.47
C CYS A 154 19.43 7.78 -15.08
N LYS A 155 18.48 7.09 -14.45
CA LYS A 155 17.94 5.82 -14.95
C LYS A 155 16.50 5.65 -14.53
N VAL A 156 15.74 5.01 -15.41
CA VAL A 156 14.35 4.63 -15.15
C VAL A 156 14.33 3.18 -14.71
N TYR A 157 13.74 2.91 -13.55
CA TYR A 157 13.52 1.56 -13.04
C TYR A 157 12.05 1.20 -13.15
N THR A 158 11.76 -0.05 -13.49
CA THR A 158 10.38 -0.54 -13.62
C THR A 158 10.12 -1.61 -12.59
N LEU A 159 9.08 -1.44 -11.76
CA LEU A 159 8.68 -2.42 -10.75
C LEU A 159 7.21 -2.78 -10.91
N THR A 160 6.87 -4.06 -10.88
CA THR A 160 5.48 -4.52 -10.94
C THR A 160 5.11 -5.27 -9.66
N PRO A 161 4.30 -4.67 -8.75
CA PRO A 161 3.90 -5.33 -7.52
C PRO A 161 2.83 -6.39 -7.79
N PHE A 162 3.21 -7.66 -7.68
CA PHE A 162 2.29 -8.80 -7.82
C PHE A 162 2.07 -9.52 -6.50
N LEU A 163 0.83 -9.94 -6.23
CA LEU A 163 0.54 -10.77 -5.05
C LEU A 163 1.29 -12.11 -5.11
N ALA A 164 1.44 -12.71 -6.30
CA ALA A 164 2.12 -14.00 -6.48
C ALA A 164 3.50 -14.05 -5.79
N ASN A 165 4.26 -12.95 -5.86
CA ASN A 165 5.60 -12.84 -5.29
C ASN A 165 5.62 -12.54 -3.78
N ASN A 166 4.45 -12.36 -3.18
CA ASN A 166 4.28 -11.91 -1.79
C ASN A 166 3.36 -12.82 -0.97
N ARG A 167 2.95 -13.97 -1.51
CA ARG A 167 2.01 -14.93 -0.89
C ARG A 167 2.45 -15.50 0.45
N GLU A 168 3.68 -15.28 0.88
CA GLU A 168 4.24 -15.83 2.12
C GLU A 168 4.44 -14.76 3.20
N LYS A 169 4.12 -13.49 2.89
CA LYS A 169 4.36 -12.37 3.78
C LYS A 169 3.20 -12.18 4.75
N ARG A 170 3.50 -12.29 6.04
CA ARG A 170 2.58 -11.95 7.14
C ARG A 170 2.30 -10.44 7.17
N GLY A 171 1.06 -10.07 7.50
CA GLY A 171 0.68 -8.67 7.71
C GLY A 171 0.56 -7.83 6.44
N LEU A 172 0.55 -8.49 5.27
CA LEU A 172 0.25 -7.88 3.99
C LEU A 172 -1.27 -7.67 3.87
N ALA A 173 -1.70 -6.46 3.54
CA ALA A 173 -3.11 -6.17 3.28
C ALA A 173 -3.50 -6.67 1.88
N LEU A 174 -4.59 -7.44 1.83
CA LEU A 174 -5.21 -7.99 0.64
C LEU A 174 -6.62 -7.43 0.51
N ASP A 175 -7.09 -7.27 -0.72
CA ASP A 175 -8.53 -7.00 -0.94
C ASP A 175 -9.36 -8.18 -0.39
N GLY A 176 -10.58 -7.91 0.07
CA GLY A 176 -11.42 -8.92 0.71
C GLY A 176 -11.65 -10.16 -0.18
N LYS A 177 -11.47 -11.36 0.39
CA LYS A 177 -11.66 -12.63 -0.33
C LYS A 177 -13.13 -13.02 -0.48
N LEU A 178 -13.60 -13.20 -1.72
CA LEU A 178 -14.69 -14.12 -2.01
C LEU A 178 -14.16 -15.56 -1.92
N LYS A 179 -14.95 -16.47 -1.34
CA LYS A 179 -14.54 -17.81 -0.88
C LYS A 179 -13.68 -18.68 -1.82
N HIS A 180 -13.65 -18.41 -3.13
CA HIS A 180 -12.94 -19.24 -4.12
C HIS A 180 -12.20 -18.45 -5.21
N GLU A 181 -11.99 -17.14 -5.05
CA GLU A 181 -11.36 -16.32 -6.11
C GLU A 181 -9.96 -15.83 -5.73
N ASP A 182 -9.12 -15.65 -6.75
CA ASP A 182 -7.80 -15.03 -6.61
C ASP A 182 -7.99 -13.58 -6.10
N THR A 183 -7.29 -13.24 -5.02
CA THR A 183 -7.28 -11.87 -4.48
C THR A 183 -6.13 -11.07 -5.07
N ASN A 184 -6.23 -9.74 -5.02
CA ASN A 184 -5.12 -8.83 -5.28
C ASN A 184 -4.54 -8.27 -3.97
N LEU A 185 -3.42 -7.56 -4.09
CA LEU A 185 -2.95 -6.67 -3.03
C LEU A 185 -4.03 -5.64 -2.73
N ALA A 186 -4.19 -5.24 -1.47
CA ALA A 186 -5.24 -4.29 -1.11
C ALA A 186 -5.09 -2.97 -1.85
N SER A 187 -6.19 -2.41 -2.36
CA SER A 187 -6.17 -1.11 -3.03
C SER A 187 -5.93 0.03 -2.03
N SER A 188 -5.37 1.17 -2.47
CA SER A 188 -5.12 2.31 -1.57
C SER A 188 -6.44 2.90 -1.06
N THR A 189 -6.53 3.15 0.24
CA THR A 189 -7.72 3.74 0.86
C THR A 189 -7.76 5.25 0.59
N LEU A 190 -8.76 5.71 -0.16
CA LEU A 190 -8.98 7.15 -0.37
C LEU A 190 -9.79 7.73 0.79
N LEU A 191 -9.15 8.52 1.63
CA LEU A 191 -9.82 9.36 2.62
C LEU A 191 -10.36 10.61 1.90
N ARG A 192 -11.65 10.90 2.04
CA ARG A 192 -12.23 12.14 1.51
C ARG A 192 -11.79 13.33 2.38
N ASP A 193 -11.58 14.49 1.75
CA ASP A 193 -11.31 15.72 2.49
C ASP A 193 -12.46 16.02 3.46
N GLY A 194 -12.13 16.22 4.73
CA GLY A 194 -13.10 16.40 5.82
C GLY A 194 -13.64 15.10 6.44
N ALA A 195 -13.19 13.91 6.00
CA ALA A 195 -13.50 12.67 6.70
C ALA A 195 -12.80 12.64 8.06
N ASN A 196 -13.55 12.36 9.13
CA ASN A 196 -12.98 12.13 10.46
C ASN A 196 -11.90 11.04 10.37
N LYS A 197 -10.72 11.30 10.94
CA LYS A 197 -9.66 10.28 11.13
C LYS A 197 -10.07 9.14 12.07
N GLU A 198 -11.29 9.19 12.59
CA GLU A 198 -11.93 8.19 13.45
C GLU A 198 -12.61 7.07 12.66
N VAL A 199 -12.45 7.02 11.33
CA VAL A 199 -12.92 5.86 10.55
C VAL A 199 -12.22 4.61 11.07
N LEU A 200 -12.98 3.79 11.78
CA LEU A 200 -12.51 2.52 12.30
C LEU A 200 -12.29 1.54 11.14
N GLY A 201 -11.08 1.04 10.95
CA GLY A 201 -10.77 0.16 9.83
C GLY A 201 -9.28 -0.01 9.57
N ILE A 202 -8.96 -0.47 8.35
CA ILE A 202 -7.59 -0.64 7.87
C ILE A 202 -7.36 0.36 6.74
N ILE A 203 -6.43 1.29 6.96
CA ILE A 203 -6.04 2.29 5.97
C ILE A 203 -4.81 1.75 5.24
N VAL A 204 -4.94 1.53 3.94
CA VAL A 204 -3.86 1.02 3.09
C VAL A 204 -3.27 2.14 2.27
N SER A 205 -1.94 2.28 2.28
CA SER A 205 -1.21 3.20 1.42
C SER A 205 0.06 2.57 0.85
N TYR A 206 0.48 3.02 -0.32
CA TYR A 206 1.72 2.56 -0.97
C TYR A 206 2.71 3.70 -1.09
N LYS A 207 4.00 3.38 -0.91
CA LYS A 207 5.09 4.33 -1.12
C LYS A 207 6.23 3.67 -1.86
N VAL A 208 6.75 4.34 -2.87
CA VAL A 208 8.02 4.00 -3.51
C VAL A 208 9.15 4.57 -2.65
N LYS A 209 10.13 3.73 -2.31
CA LYS A 209 11.33 4.12 -1.57
C LYS A 209 12.56 3.73 -2.36
N VAL A 210 13.38 4.72 -2.71
CA VAL A 210 14.72 4.54 -3.28
C VAL A 210 15.75 4.67 -2.15
N LYS A 211 16.73 3.77 -2.13
CA LYS A 211 17.83 3.73 -1.17
C LYS A 211 19.14 3.59 -1.95
N LEU A 212 20.05 4.53 -1.74
CA LEU A 212 21.41 4.47 -2.28
C LEU A 212 22.32 3.84 -1.23
N VAL A 213 23.14 2.86 -1.64
CA VAL A 213 24.14 2.23 -0.78
C VAL A 213 25.50 2.82 -1.13
N VAL A 214 26.06 3.62 -0.22
CA VAL A 214 27.34 4.30 -0.42
C VAL A 214 28.47 3.50 0.22
N SER A 215 29.68 3.55 -0.35
CA SER A 215 30.87 3.01 0.29
C SER A 215 31.11 3.64 1.67
N ARG A 216 31.23 2.82 2.72
CA ARG A 216 31.82 3.28 3.99
C ARG A 216 33.29 3.60 3.73
N GLY A 217 33.69 4.84 4.00
CA GLY A 217 35.10 5.22 3.96
C GLY A 217 35.81 4.57 5.14
N GLY A 218 36.98 3.98 4.86
CA GLY A 218 38.00 3.74 5.88
C GLY A 218 38.67 5.05 6.29
#